data_AF-X1Q1D7-F1
#
_entry.id   AF-X1Q1D7-F1
#
_cell.length_a   1.000
_cell.length_b   1.000
_cell.length_c   1.000
_cell.angle_alpha   90.00
_cell.angle_beta   90.00
_cell.angle_gamma   90.00
#
_symmetry.space_group_name_H-M   'P 1'
#
loop_
_entity.id
_entity.type
_entity.pdbx_description
1 polymer ?
#
loop_
_entity_poly.entity_id
_entity_poly.type
_entity_poly.pdbx_seq_one_letter_code
_entity_poly.pdbx_strand_id
1 'polypeptide(L)' 'VGYPPCPRINYFPKFIKARYGVEVIIGTHPIPQKYYDIHKMLGTWDSPKWEEIIQPTLADEKIRLSYN' A
#
# COMPACT_ATOMS: atom_id res chain seq x y z
N VAL A 1 8.58 -5.96 6.26
CA VAL A 1 8.35 -4.51 6.58
C VAL A 1 7.68 -4.39 7.94
N GLY A 2 7.99 -3.34 8.72
CA GLY A 2 7.50 -3.17 10.09
C GLY A 2 7.18 -1.73 10.50
N TYR A 3 6.96 -0.84 9.53
CA TYR A 3 6.63 0.56 9.77
C TYR A 3 5.14 0.82 9.53
N PRO A 4 4.50 1.76 10.25
CA PRO A 4 3.14 2.14 9.95
C PRO A 4 3.01 2.67 8.51
N PRO A 5 1.81 2.60 7.91
CA PRO A 5 1.60 3.09 6.56
C PRO A 5 1.86 4.60 6.50
N CYS A 6 2.34 5.07 5.34
CA CYS A 6 2.70 6.48 5.18
C CYS A 6 1.47 7.40 5.35
N PRO A 7 1.48 8.37 6.29
CA PRO A 7 0.33 9.25 6.53
C PRO A 7 0.03 10.18 5.35
N ARG A 8 1.04 10.46 4.50
CA ARG A 8 0.91 11.32 3.31
C ARG A 8 0.82 10.55 2.00
N ILE A 9 0.56 9.24 2.04
CA ILE A 9 0.54 8.37 0.85
C ILE A 9 -0.38 8.89 -0.28
N ASN A 10 -1.43 9.61 0.10
CA ASN A 10 -2.40 10.21 -0.83
C ASN A 10 -1.96 11.53 -1.45
N TYR A 11 -1.08 12.27 -0.78
CA TYR A 11 -0.64 13.58 -1.22
C TYR A 11 0.53 13.49 -2.19
N PHE A 12 1.46 12.57 -1.92
CA PHE A 12 2.68 12.39 -2.73
C PHE A 12 2.41 12.19 -4.23
N PRO A 13 1.49 11.29 -4.66
CA PRO A 13 1.18 11.12 -6.07
C PRO A 13 0.65 12.40 -6.72
N LYS A 14 -0.20 13.15 -6.02
CA LYS A 14 -0.74 14.44 -6.49
C LYS A 14 0.36 15.47 -6.67
N PHE A 15 1.26 15.57 -5.68
CA PHE A 15 2.40 16.49 -5.73
C PHE A 15 3.34 16.18 -6.89
N ILE A 16 3.73 14.90 -7.04
CA ILE A 16 4.64 14.47 -8.10
C ILE A 16 4.00 14.70 -9.47
N LYS A 17 2.73 14.33 -9.66
CA LYS A 17 1.99 14.60 -10.90
C LYS A 17 1.92 16.10 -11.21
N ALA A 18 1.61 16.94 -10.22
CA ALA A 18 1.50 18.39 -10.42
C ALA A 18 2.85 19.04 -10.75
N ARG A 19 3.93 18.61 -10.10
CA ARG A 19 5.25 19.22 -10.26
C ARG A 19 6.01 18.73 -11.49
N TYR A 20 5.85 17.46 -11.84
CA TYR A 20 6.67 16.80 -12.86
C TYR A 20 5.88 16.30 -14.07
N GLY A 21 4.55 16.36 -14.05
CA GLY A 21 3.70 15.95 -15.19
C GLY A 21 3.69 14.44 -15.47
N VAL A 22 4.17 13.62 -14.54
CA VAL A 22 4.25 12.16 -14.71
C VAL A 22 3.12 11.45 -13.97
N GLU A 23 2.73 10.29 -14.50
CA GLU A 23 1.85 9.37 -13.79
C GLU A 23 2.56 8.70 -12.63
N VAL A 24 1.82 8.45 -11.55
CA VAL A 24 2.36 7.89 -10.31
C VAL A 24 1.49 6.73 -9.86
N ILE A 25 2.12 5.58 -9.65
CA ILE A 25 1.49 4.37 -9.13
C ILE A 25 2.00 4.16 -7.70
N ILE A 26 1.08 3.85 -6.78
CA ILE A 26 1.42 3.64 -5.37
C ILE A 26 1.79 2.17 -5.17
N GLY A 27 3.07 1.93 -4.89
CA GLY A 27 3.59 0.61 -4.58
C GLY A 27 3.74 -0.28 -5.82
N THR A 28 4.87 -0.96 -5.89
CA THR A 28 5.21 -1.89 -6.99
C THR A 28 5.56 -3.28 -6.48
N HIS A 29 5.71 -3.42 -5.16
CA HIS A 29 6.11 -4.65 -4.51
C HIS A 29 4.91 -5.22 -3.74
N PRO A 30 4.71 -6.55 -3.74
CA PRO A 30 3.64 -7.18 -2.98
C PRO A 30 3.72 -6.86 -1.49
N ILE A 31 2.57 -6.66 -0.85
CA ILE A 31 2.49 -6.50 0.61
C ILE A 31 2.79 -7.85 1.28
N PRO A 32 3.82 -7.96 2.14
CA PRO A 32 4.12 -9.21 2.84
C PRO A 32 2.97 -9.65 3.75
N GLN A 33 2.77 -10.96 3.88
CA GLN A 33 1.67 -11.52 4.66
C GLN A 33 1.71 -11.06 6.13
N LYS A 34 2.87 -11.08 6.79
CA LYS A 34 3.05 -10.59 8.17
C LYS A 34 2.61 -9.14 8.33
N TYR A 35 2.87 -8.29 7.33
CA TYR A 35 2.51 -6.87 7.37
C TYR A 35 1.02 -6.68 7.17
N TYR A 36 0.46 -7.39 6.19
CA TYR A 36 -0.96 -7.39 5.92
C TYR A 36 -1.77 -7.79 7.16
N ASP A 37 -1.36 -8.85 7.86
CA ASP A 37 -2.07 -9.38 9.03
C ASP A 37 -2.06 -8.41 10.22
N ILE A 38 -0.90 -7.83 10.53
CA ILE A 38 -0.79 -6.83 11.61
C ILE A 38 -1.69 -5.63 11.32
N HIS A 39 -1.66 -5.11 10.09
CA HIS A 39 -2.46 -3.95 9.73
C HIS A 39 -3.96 -4.27 9.56
N LYS A 40 -4.30 -5.52 9.25
CA LYS A 40 -5.68 -6.01 9.29
C LYS A 40 -6.19 -6.06 10.74
N MET A 41 -5.39 -6.56 11.68
CA MET A 41 -5.74 -6.57 13.10
C MET A 41 -5.90 -5.15 13.69
N LEU A 42 -5.11 -4.20 13.20
CA LEU A 42 -5.19 -2.79 13.60
C LEU A 42 -6.33 -2.01 12.91
N GLY A 43 -7.12 -2.64 12.03
CA GLY A 43 -8.17 -1.98 11.25
C GLY A 43 -7.64 -0.91 10.28
N THR A 44 -6.36 -0.97 9.93
CA THR A 44 -5.74 0.00 9.01
C THR A 44 -6.39 -0.05 7.63
N TRP A 45 -6.81 -1.24 7.20
CA TRP A 45 -7.37 -1.47 5.86
C TRP A 45 -8.87 -1.18 5.76
N ASP A 46 -9.56 -0.91 6.88
CA ASP A 46 -11.03 -0.85 6.97
C ASP A 46 -11.67 0.38 6.29
N SER A 47 -10.85 1.26 5.69
CA SER A 47 -11.36 2.39 4.93
C SER A 47 -11.37 2.07 3.43
N PRO A 48 -12.42 2.45 2.67
CA PRO A 48 -12.48 2.24 1.21
C PRO A 48 -11.25 2.79 0.48
N LYS A 49 -10.72 3.91 0.99
CA LYS A 49 -9.51 4.53 0.46
C LYS A 49 -8.28 3.64 0.58
N TRP A 50 -8.13 2.93 1.70
CA TRP A 50 -7.02 2.01 1.89
C TRP A 50 -7.18 0.77 1.02
N GLU A 51 -8.40 0.26 0.87
CA GLU A 51 -8.68 -0.84 -0.06
C GLU A 51 -8.20 -0.49 -1.48
N GLU A 52 -8.61 0.68 -2.01
CA GLU A 52 -8.18 1.17 -3.33
C GLU A 52 -6.66 1.30 -3.45
N ILE A 53 -5.99 1.85 -2.43
CA ILE A 53 -4.54 2.07 -2.43
C ILE A 53 -3.77 0.74 -2.46
N ILE A 54 -4.22 -0.26 -1.71
CA ILE A 54 -3.50 -1.53 -1.60
C ILE A 54 -3.83 -2.49 -2.74
N GLN A 55 -4.98 -2.37 -3.40
CA GLN A 55 -5.39 -3.26 -4.51
C GLN A 55 -4.24 -3.60 -5.49
N PRO A 56 -3.44 -2.65 -5.99
CA PRO A 56 -2.39 -2.96 -6.98
C PRO A 56 -1.23 -3.80 -6.42
N THR A 57 -1.07 -3.81 -5.09
CA THR A 57 0.03 -4.49 -4.38
C THR A 57 -0.44 -5.65 -3.51
N LEU A 58 -1.75 -5.87 -3.42
CA LEU A 58 -2.36 -6.97 -2.67
C LEU A 58 -2.37 -8.22 -3.54
N ALA A 59 -1.19 -8.83 -3.68
CA ALA A 59 -1.03 -10.10 -4.41
C ALA A 59 -1.71 -11.26 -3.67
N ASP A 60 -1.81 -12.42 -4.34
CA ASP A 60 -2.29 -13.67 -3.75
C ASP A 60 -1.46 -14.07 -2.52
N GLU A 61 -2.08 -14.80 -1.60
CA GLU A 61 -1.45 -15.24 -0.35
C GLU A 61 -0.12 -15.96 -0.57
N LYS A 62 -0.02 -16.83 -1.59
CA LYS A 62 1.24 -17.50 -1.94
C LYS A 62 2.37 -16.53 -2.23
N ILE A 63 2.08 -15.43 -2.96
CA ILE A 63 3.05 -14.38 -3.26
C ILE A 63 3.34 -13.59 -1.99
N ARG A 64 2.33 -13.18 -1.22
CA ARG A 64 2.54 -12.44 0.04
C ARG A 64 3.42 -13.20 1.04
N LEU A 65 3.30 -14.53 1.08
CA LEU A 65 4.13 -15.41 1.90
C LEU A 65 5.59 -15.46 1.42
N SER A 66 5.86 -15.34 0.11
CA SER A 66 7.24 -15.35 -0.40
C SER A 66 8.00 -14.05 -0.12
N TYR A 67 7.29 -12.97 0.24
CA TYR A 67 7.86 -11.64 0.56
C TYR A 67 7.89 -11.34 2.07
N ASN A 68 7.61 -12.33 2.92
CA ASN A 68 7.60 -12.24 4.39
C ASN A 68 8.94 -11.97 5.07
#